data_AF-A0A920I1J8-F1
#
_entry.id   AF-A0A920I1J8-F1
#
_cell.length_a   1.000
_cell.length_b   1.000
_cell.length_c   1.000
_cell.angle_alpha   90.00
_cell.angle_beta   90.00
_cell.angle_gamma   90.00
#
_symmetry.space_group_name_H-M   'P 1'
#
loop_
_entity.id
_entity.type
_entity.pdbx_description
1 polymer ?
#
loop_
_entity_poly.entity_id
_entity_poly.type
_entity_poly.pdbx_seq_one_letter_code
_entity_poly.pdbx_strand_id
1 'polypeptide(L)'
;MSRVSYGIMNPGGHLEMTTAVIDGLQKLISGAAEQAGLDAEDVVEIVLVGNPVMHHLLLGIDPVELGGAPFALAVDTAVEIRASELGLGVNKGARVYVLPCIAGHVGADAAGVVLAEAPQKAEINTLVVDVGTNAEIVVGNSKRMLAASSPTGPAFEGAQISSGQRAAPGAIERIRIDKDTLEPCFRVIGVEQWSNEDGFDEAVKSTGITGICGSGIIEVLAEMYLSGILSTDGSSTARLPPAPRGSRKTAVHSPIAWPRMSSSRRMTCAPSSLPRRRCMPVSAC
;
A
#
# COMPACT_ATOMS: atom_id res chain seq x y z
N MET A 1 1.23 -1.67 14.04
CA MET A 1 1.60 -2.62 15.12
C MET A 1 3.08 -2.99 15.17
N SER A 2 3.73 -3.46 14.09
CA SER A 2 5.17 -3.86 14.17
C SER A 2 6.10 -2.76 14.69
N ARG A 3 5.91 -1.50 14.24
CA ARG A 3 6.65 -0.33 14.74
C ARG A 3 6.43 -0.08 16.24
N VAL A 4 5.18 -0.19 16.69
CA VAL A 4 4.83 -0.08 18.12
C VAL A 4 5.53 -1.19 18.92
N SER A 5 5.45 -2.44 18.46
CA SER A 5 6.16 -3.55 19.08
C SER A 5 7.68 -3.34 19.11
N TYR A 6 8.25 -2.76 18.06
CA TYR A 6 9.67 -2.41 18.02
C TYR A 6 10.03 -1.39 19.11
N GLY A 7 9.22 -0.33 19.29
CA GLY A 7 9.41 0.64 20.38
C GLY A 7 9.31 0.02 21.78
N ILE A 8 8.38 -0.94 21.97
CA ILE A 8 8.26 -1.69 23.24
C ILE A 8 9.50 -2.57 23.49
N MET A 9 10.01 -3.24 22.45
CA MET A 9 11.08 -4.23 22.58
C MET A 9 12.48 -3.60 22.64
N ASN A 10 12.65 -2.37 22.15
CA ASN A 10 13.94 -1.71 22.02
C ASN A 10 13.87 -0.35 22.72
N PRO A 11 14.54 -0.18 23.89
CA PRO A 11 14.63 1.12 24.54
C PRO A 11 15.20 2.18 23.58
N GLY A 12 14.47 3.27 23.38
CA GLY A 12 14.83 4.32 22.42
C GLY A 12 14.43 4.04 20.97
N GLY A 13 13.76 2.91 20.68
CA GLY A 13 13.34 2.53 19.33
C GLY A 13 12.39 3.54 18.67
N HIS A 14 11.61 4.30 19.44
CA HIS A 14 10.81 5.40 18.88
C HIS A 14 11.70 6.51 18.29
N LEU A 15 12.82 6.87 18.93
CA LEU A 15 13.76 7.88 18.42
C LEU A 15 14.44 7.44 17.13
N GLU A 16 14.84 6.17 17.06
CA GLU A 16 15.40 5.57 15.85
C GLU A 16 14.41 5.63 14.69
N MET A 17 13.15 5.28 14.95
CA MET A 17 12.08 5.36 13.95
C MET A 17 11.76 6.81 13.56
N THR A 18 11.73 7.74 14.52
CA THR A 18 11.57 9.18 14.24
C THR A 18 12.67 9.65 13.29
N THR A 19 13.93 9.32 13.60
CA THR A 19 15.08 9.67 12.75
C THR A 19 14.92 9.08 11.35
N ALA A 20 14.54 7.81 11.24
CA ALA A 20 14.32 7.15 9.95
C ALA A 20 13.18 7.79 9.13
N VAL A 21 12.12 8.25 9.79
CA VAL A 21 11.00 8.97 9.14
C VAL A 21 11.46 10.34 8.64
N ILE A 22 12.16 11.11 9.46
CA ILE A 22 12.68 12.44 9.08
C ILE A 22 13.69 12.33 7.94
N ASP A 23 14.62 11.38 8.00
CA ASP A 23 15.58 11.11 6.92
C ASP A 23 14.88 10.71 5.62
N GLY A 24 13.82 9.90 5.72
CA GLY A 24 13.00 9.50 4.58
C GLY A 24 12.29 10.70 3.95
N LEU A 25 11.66 11.55 4.77
CA LEU A 25 11.01 12.78 4.33
C LEU A 25 11.99 13.75 3.68
N GLN A 26 13.15 13.99 4.29
CA GLN A 26 14.18 14.86 3.74
C GLN A 26 14.60 14.40 2.33
N LYS A 27 14.85 13.09 2.15
CA LYS A 27 15.20 12.53 0.84
C LYS A 27 14.11 12.77 -0.20
N LEU A 28 12.84 12.57 0.18
CA LEU A 28 11.71 12.79 -0.72
C LEU A 28 11.54 14.27 -1.09
N ILE A 29 11.66 15.17 -0.11
CA ILE A 29 11.56 16.62 -0.30
C ILE A 29 12.69 17.10 -1.22
N SER A 30 13.94 16.73 -0.93
CA SER A 30 15.09 17.12 -1.76
C SER A 30 14.96 16.56 -3.19
N GLY A 31 14.56 15.30 -3.35
CA GLY A 31 14.35 14.70 -4.66
C GLY A 31 13.21 15.35 -5.45
N ALA A 32 12.12 15.75 -4.78
CA ALA A 32 11.02 16.46 -5.42
C ALA A 32 11.41 17.89 -5.86
N ALA A 33 12.16 18.61 -5.02
CA ALA A 33 12.70 19.93 -5.36
C ALA A 33 13.64 19.85 -6.57
N GLU A 34 14.58 18.89 -6.57
CA GLU A 34 15.52 18.68 -7.68
C GLU A 34 14.80 18.38 -9.00
N GLN A 35 13.77 17.53 -8.98
CA GLN A 35 12.93 17.24 -10.16
C GLN A 35 12.18 18.47 -10.68
N ALA A 36 11.90 19.44 -9.82
CA ALA A 36 11.30 20.72 -10.19
C ALA A 36 12.33 21.79 -10.60
N GLY A 37 13.64 21.48 -10.55
CA GLY A 37 14.71 22.45 -10.78
C GLY A 37 14.85 23.49 -9.67
N LEU A 38 14.46 23.13 -8.45
CA LEU A 38 14.49 23.96 -7.25
C LEU A 38 15.44 23.37 -6.20
N ASP A 39 15.83 24.19 -5.24
CA ASP A 39 16.57 23.75 -4.06
C ASP A 39 15.62 23.46 -2.88
N ALA A 40 16.04 22.61 -1.94
CA ALA A 40 15.25 22.36 -0.72
C ALA A 40 15.01 23.65 0.10
N GLU A 41 15.88 24.67 -0.04
CA GLU A 41 15.71 25.98 0.57
C GLU A 41 14.56 26.81 -0.03
N ASP A 42 14.03 26.42 -1.21
CA ASP A 42 12.85 27.05 -1.81
C ASP A 42 11.54 26.57 -1.16
N VAL A 43 11.59 25.49 -0.37
CA VAL A 43 10.41 24.95 0.34
C VAL A 43 10.15 25.76 1.60
N VAL A 44 9.10 26.58 1.58
CA VAL A 44 8.72 27.50 2.68
C VAL A 44 7.57 26.98 3.56
N GLU A 45 6.85 25.95 3.12
CA GLU A 45 5.74 25.38 3.87
C GLU A 45 5.57 23.90 3.52
N ILE A 46 5.26 23.08 4.53
CA ILE A 46 5.06 21.65 4.40
C ILE A 46 3.78 21.28 5.15
N VAL A 47 2.87 20.57 4.49
CA VAL A 47 1.70 19.97 5.14
C VAL A 47 1.93 18.47 5.22
N LEU A 48 1.79 17.90 6.42
CA LEU A 48 1.99 16.47 6.66
C LEU A 48 0.71 15.83 7.18
N VAL A 49 0.43 14.64 6.65
CA VAL A 49 -0.68 13.78 7.05
C VAL A 49 -0.16 12.36 7.23
N GLY A 50 -0.84 11.58 8.06
CA GLY A 50 -0.52 10.17 8.25
C GLY A 50 -1.32 9.56 9.38
N ASN A 51 -1.35 8.22 9.40
CA ASN A 51 -2.00 7.48 10.46
C ASN A 51 -1.38 7.81 11.84
N PRO A 52 -2.08 7.53 12.94
CA PRO A 52 -1.67 7.98 14.27
C PRO A 52 -0.26 7.54 14.69
N VAL A 53 0.18 6.34 14.30
CA VAL A 53 1.53 5.85 14.60
C VAL A 53 2.58 6.67 13.85
N MET A 54 2.39 6.91 12.56
CA MET A 54 3.31 7.72 11.77
C MET A 54 3.30 9.18 12.21
N HIS A 55 2.12 9.71 12.57
CA HIS A 55 1.95 11.05 13.12
C HIS A 55 2.75 11.25 14.42
N HIS A 56 2.66 10.30 15.36
CA HIS A 56 3.40 10.38 16.61
C HIS A 56 4.91 10.25 16.39
N LEU A 57 5.34 9.27 15.58
CA LEU A 57 6.76 9.10 15.25
C LEU A 57 7.36 10.34 14.57
N LEU A 58 6.64 10.96 13.64
CA LEU A 58 7.05 12.20 12.99
C LEU A 58 7.30 13.33 14.00
N LEU A 59 6.44 13.45 15.01
CA LEU A 59 6.53 14.47 16.06
C LEU A 59 7.49 14.09 17.20
N GLY A 60 8.21 12.96 17.08
CA GLY A 60 9.09 12.45 18.14
C GLY A 60 8.34 11.93 19.38
N ILE A 61 7.04 11.69 19.27
CA ILE A 61 6.20 11.16 20.33
C ILE A 61 6.23 9.62 20.27
N ASP A 62 6.45 8.98 21.41
CA ASP A 62 6.43 7.52 21.51
C ASP A 62 5.00 6.97 21.23
N PRO A 63 4.81 6.13 20.19
CA PRO A 63 3.49 5.61 19.83
C PRO A 63 3.07 4.38 20.66
N VAL A 64 3.79 3.99 21.72
CA VAL A 64 3.48 2.78 22.54
C VAL A 64 2.03 2.74 23.00
N GLU A 65 1.46 3.86 23.47
CA GLU A 65 0.09 3.94 23.98
C GLU A 65 -0.98 3.73 22.89
N LEU A 66 -0.62 3.81 21.61
CA LEU A 66 -1.50 3.46 20.49
C LEU A 66 -1.62 1.94 20.28
N GLY A 67 -0.74 1.15 20.91
CA GLY A 67 -0.76 -0.31 20.81
C GLY A 67 -1.65 -1.02 21.83
N GLY A 68 -2.08 -0.31 22.89
CA GLY A 68 -2.89 -0.87 23.97
C GLY A 68 -4.18 -0.08 24.15
N ALA A 69 -5.30 -0.76 24.45
CA ALA A 69 -6.54 -0.08 24.77
C ALA A 69 -6.33 0.88 25.96
N PRO A 70 -6.82 2.14 25.90
CA PRO A 70 -7.85 2.66 25.00
C PRO A 70 -7.32 3.30 23.69
N PHE A 71 -6.09 2.99 23.26
CA PHE A 71 -5.45 3.51 22.05
C PHE A 71 -5.28 5.03 22.11
N ALA A 72 -4.69 5.50 23.22
CA ALA A 72 -4.68 6.92 23.56
C ALA A 72 -3.75 7.72 22.64
N LEU A 73 -4.28 8.80 22.05
CA LEU A 73 -3.49 9.82 21.37
C LEU A 73 -2.85 10.74 22.41
N ALA A 74 -1.56 11.03 22.26
CA ALA A 74 -0.91 12.08 23.05
C ALA A 74 -1.31 13.48 22.53
N VAL A 75 -1.53 13.59 21.22
CA VAL A 75 -2.00 14.80 20.55
C VAL A 75 -3.01 14.39 19.46
N ASP A 76 -4.19 14.99 19.49
CA ASP A 76 -5.25 14.82 18.50
C ASP A 76 -5.54 16.11 17.70
N THR A 77 -5.10 17.27 18.18
CA THR A 77 -5.22 18.56 17.48
C THR A 77 -4.13 18.77 16.42
N ALA A 78 -4.37 19.70 15.49
CA ALA A 78 -3.37 20.11 14.53
C ALA A 78 -2.11 20.68 15.23
N VAL A 79 -0.94 20.43 14.64
CA VAL A 79 0.34 20.92 15.15
C VAL A 79 0.99 21.81 14.10
N GLU A 80 1.39 23.02 14.50
CA GLU A 80 2.21 23.92 13.70
C GLU A 80 3.58 24.06 14.35
N ILE A 81 4.64 23.72 13.61
CA ILE A 81 6.01 23.72 14.11
C ILE A 81 6.97 24.23 13.02
N ARG A 82 8.17 24.71 13.37
CA ARG A 82 9.17 25.01 12.34
C ARG A 82 9.75 23.71 11.78
N ALA A 83 10.06 23.68 10.49
CA ALA A 83 10.70 22.52 9.86
C ALA A 83 12.03 22.14 10.54
N SER A 84 12.79 23.13 11.01
CA SER A 84 14.04 22.93 11.74
C SER A 84 13.86 22.18 13.07
N GLU A 85 12.71 22.31 13.73
CA GLU A 85 12.43 21.62 14.99
C GLU A 85 12.13 20.13 14.77
N LEU A 86 11.64 19.76 13.59
CA LEU A 86 11.54 18.35 13.16
C LEU A 86 12.86 17.80 12.60
N GLY A 87 13.90 18.63 12.46
CA GLY A 87 15.16 18.24 11.84
C GLY A 87 15.15 18.23 10.30
N LEU A 88 14.17 18.88 9.67
CA LEU A 88 14.12 19.01 8.22
C LEU A 88 15.02 20.18 7.74
N GLY A 89 15.91 19.88 6.80
CA GLY A 89 16.79 20.82 6.11
C GLY A 89 16.11 21.43 4.89
N VAL A 90 15.22 22.39 5.14
CA VAL A 90 14.56 23.23 4.13
C VAL A 90 14.76 24.71 4.47
N ASN A 91 13.96 25.62 3.91
CA ASN A 91 14.05 27.04 4.24
C ASN A 91 14.03 27.27 5.77
N LYS A 92 14.89 28.18 6.27
CA LYS A 92 14.99 28.48 7.71
C LYS A 92 13.70 29.04 8.31
N GLY A 93 12.85 29.67 7.48
CA GLY A 93 11.53 30.16 7.86
C GLY A 93 10.41 29.15 7.67
N ALA A 94 10.70 27.94 7.18
CA ALA A 94 9.66 26.99 6.79
C ALA A 94 8.84 26.50 7.98
N ARG A 95 7.52 26.44 7.77
CA ARG A 95 6.55 25.87 8.70
C ARG A 95 6.12 24.49 8.26
N VAL A 96 5.85 23.64 9.24
CA VAL A 96 5.24 22.33 9.06
C VAL A 96 3.89 22.36 9.77
N TYR A 97 2.84 22.08 9.01
CA TYR A 97 1.49 21.92 9.53
C TYR A 97 1.11 20.44 9.47
N VAL A 98 0.91 19.82 10.64
CA VAL A 98 0.46 18.44 10.76
C VAL A 98 -1.04 18.44 11.09
N LEU A 99 -1.83 17.75 10.28
CA LEU A 99 -3.28 17.67 10.46
C LEU A 99 -3.65 16.92 11.77
N PRO A 100 -4.85 17.18 12.33
CA PRO A 100 -5.32 16.51 13.54
C PRO A 100 -5.61 15.02 13.29
N CYS A 101 -5.45 14.20 14.33
CA CYS A 101 -5.92 12.81 14.33
C CYS A 101 -7.38 12.74 14.82
N ILE A 102 -8.18 11.86 14.22
CA ILE A 102 -9.60 11.69 14.59
C ILE A 102 -9.75 10.73 15.78
N ALA A 103 -8.95 9.66 15.81
CA ALA A 103 -8.93 8.66 16.87
C ALA A 103 -7.61 7.86 16.86
N GLY A 104 -7.39 6.98 17.86
CA GLY A 104 -6.16 6.19 17.98
C GLY A 104 -5.80 5.31 16.76
N HIS A 105 -6.77 5.01 15.89
CA HIS A 105 -6.56 4.29 14.63
C HIS A 105 -7.04 5.06 13.38
N VAL A 106 -7.56 6.29 13.53
CA VAL A 106 -8.03 7.10 12.41
C VAL A 106 -7.24 8.41 12.43
N GLY A 107 -6.28 8.53 11.52
CA GLY A 107 -5.27 9.58 11.58
C GLY A 107 -5.57 10.82 10.76
N ALA A 108 -4.53 11.62 10.63
CA ALA A 108 -4.50 12.85 9.87
C ALA A 108 -4.61 12.61 8.35
N ASP A 109 -4.23 11.42 7.89
CA ASP A 109 -4.47 10.94 6.52
C ASP A 109 -5.96 10.85 6.21
N ALA A 110 -6.75 10.20 7.07
CA ALA A 110 -8.20 10.16 6.93
C ALA A 110 -8.83 11.55 7.02
N ALA A 111 -8.31 12.43 7.89
CA ALA A 111 -8.74 13.83 7.94
C ALA A 111 -8.44 14.58 6.63
N GLY A 112 -7.28 14.33 6.02
CA GLY A 112 -6.92 14.85 4.70
C GLY A 112 -7.87 14.39 3.59
N VAL A 113 -8.26 13.11 3.61
CA VAL A 113 -9.26 12.55 2.67
C VAL A 113 -10.62 13.23 2.86
N VAL A 114 -11.08 13.42 4.11
CA VAL A 114 -12.33 14.13 4.40
C VAL A 114 -12.28 15.59 3.94
N LEU A 115 -11.12 16.24 4.04
CA LEU A 115 -10.95 17.61 3.55
C LEU A 115 -11.03 17.67 2.02
N ALA A 116 -10.45 16.70 1.32
CA ALA A 116 -10.42 16.63 -0.14
C ALA A 116 -11.79 16.26 -0.75
N GLU A 117 -12.40 15.18 -0.26
CA GLU A 117 -13.67 14.66 -0.79
C GLU A 117 -14.89 15.44 -0.25
N ALA A 118 -14.72 16.11 0.89
CA ALA A 118 -15.72 16.94 1.55
C ALA A 118 -17.14 16.32 1.69
N PRO A 119 -17.29 15.05 2.14
CA PRO A 119 -18.61 14.43 2.32
C PRO A 119 -19.54 15.23 3.26
N GLN A 120 -18.98 15.95 4.24
CA GLN A 120 -19.68 16.88 5.12
C GLN A 120 -20.34 18.08 4.42
N LYS A 121 -20.08 18.30 3.12
CA LYS A 121 -20.74 19.33 2.32
C LYS A 121 -21.85 18.77 1.43
N ALA A 122 -21.98 17.45 1.34
CA ALA A 122 -22.97 16.78 0.51
C ALA A 122 -24.23 16.45 1.30
N GLU A 123 -25.40 16.53 0.68
CA GLU A 123 -26.66 16.03 1.27
C GLU A 123 -26.79 14.50 1.13
N ILE A 124 -26.21 13.95 0.07
CA ILE A 124 -26.17 12.50 -0.16
C ILE A 124 -25.21 11.82 0.82
N ASN A 125 -25.55 10.60 1.23
CA ASN A 125 -24.62 9.78 2.00
C ASN A 125 -23.48 9.31 1.09
N THR A 126 -22.26 9.69 1.45
CA THR A 126 -21.03 9.30 0.77
C THR A 126 -20.27 8.30 1.61
N LEU A 127 -19.78 7.23 0.97
CA LEU A 127 -18.84 6.28 1.56
C LEU A 127 -17.48 6.49 0.89
N VAL A 128 -16.49 6.86 1.69
CA VAL A 128 -15.09 6.96 1.29
C VAL A 128 -14.33 5.83 1.94
N VAL A 129 -13.53 5.11 1.14
CA VAL A 129 -12.69 4.02 1.62
C VAL A 129 -11.27 4.28 1.12
N ASP A 130 -10.39 4.65 2.05
CA ASP A 130 -8.95 4.66 1.80
C ASP A 130 -8.41 3.26 2.07
N VAL A 131 -7.77 2.66 1.07
CA VAL A 131 -7.31 1.28 1.13
C VAL A 131 -5.78 1.26 1.11
N GLY A 132 -5.19 1.05 2.27
CA GLY A 132 -3.77 0.75 2.43
C GLY A 132 -3.55 -0.40 3.40
N THR A 133 -2.42 -0.34 4.12
CA THR A 133 -2.07 -1.26 5.20
C THR A 133 -3.20 -1.40 6.22
N ASN A 134 -3.85 -0.27 6.51
CA ASN A 134 -5.16 -0.23 7.13
C ASN A 134 -6.17 0.29 6.10
N ALA A 135 -7.45 0.03 6.34
CA ALA A 135 -8.54 0.60 5.58
C ALA A 135 -9.27 1.61 6.46
N GLU A 136 -9.10 2.88 6.16
CA GLU A 136 -9.84 3.97 6.77
C GLU A 136 -11.16 4.17 6.00
N ILE A 137 -12.27 4.07 6.72
CA ILE A 137 -13.62 4.15 6.17
C ILE A 137 -14.30 5.37 6.77
N VAL A 138 -14.76 6.28 5.91
CA VAL A 138 -15.59 7.42 6.30
C VAL A 138 -16.94 7.29 5.62
N VAL A 139 -18.02 7.37 6.41
CA VAL A 139 -19.38 7.40 5.88
C VAL A 139 -20.15 8.57 6.47
N GLY A 140 -20.81 9.35 5.63
CA GLY A 140 -21.57 10.48 6.12
C GLY A 140 -22.03 11.46 5.06
N ASN A 141 -22.57 12.56 5.56
CA ASN A 141 -23.08 13.69 4.79
C ASN A 141 -23.03 14.97 5.67
N SER A 142 -23.71 16.03 5.24
CA SER A 142 -23.82 17.33 5.93
C SER A 142 -24.37 17.27 7.36
N LYS A 143 -25.05 16.17 7.73
CA LYS A 143 -25.69 16.02 9.04
C LYS A 143 -24.82 15.25 10.03
N ARG A 144 -24.07 14.26 9.55
CA ARG A 144 -23.25 13.39 10.40
C ARG A 144 -22.17 12.70 9.58
N MET A 145 -20.99 12.56 10.18
CA MET A 145 -19.92 11.70 9.70
C MET A 145 -19.57 10.65 10.75
N LEU A 146 -19.20 9.47 10.27
CA LEU A 146 -18.66 8.36 11.04
C LEU A 146 -17.35 7.94 10.39
N ALA A 147 -16.35 7.62 11.22
CA ALA A 147 -15.07 7.11 10.76
C ALA A 147 -14.73 5.82 11.51
N ALA A 148 -14.12 4.88 10.81
CA ALA A 148 -13.59 3.65 11.36
C ALA A 148 -12.28 3.30 10.65
N SER A 149 -11.44 2.51 11.31
CA SER A 149 -10.27 1.90 10.67
C SER A 149 -10.34 0.38 10.86
N SER A 150 -9.91 -0.35 9.84
CA SER A 150 -9.88 -1.81 9.82
C SER A 150 -8.49 -2.30 9.40
N PRO A 151 -7.89 -3.28 10.10
CA PRO A 151 -6.64 -3.87 9.65
C PRO A 151 -6.86 -4.70 8.37
N THR A 152 -6.35 -4.24 7.23
CA THR A 152 -6.42 -4.94 5.93
C THR A 152 -5.16 -5.76 5.64
N GLY A 153 -4.00 -5.28 6.10
CA GLY A 153 -2.70 -5.80 5.71
C GLY A 153 -2.24 -5.25 4.35
N PRO A 154 -0.92 -5.19 4.09
CA PRO A 154 -0.36 -4.43 2.97
C PRO A 154 -0.36 -5.23 1.66
N ALA A 155 -1.29 -6.17 1.49
CA ALA A 155 -1.34 -7.06 0.33
C ALA A 155 -1.48 -6.28 -0.99
N PHE A 156 -2.34 -5.26 -1.01
CA PHE A 156 -2.53 -4.39 -2.19
C PHE A 156 -1.40 -3.37 -2.38
N GLU A 157 -0.51 -3.20 -1.40
CA GLU A 157 0.75 -2.47 -1.58
C GLU A 157 1.86 -3.37 -2.15
N GLY A 158 1.54 -4.65 -2.41
CA GLY A 158 2.47 -5.67 -2.89
C GLY A 158 3.36 -6.27 -1.78
N ALA A 159 3.17 -5.89 -0.52
CA ALA A 159 3.93 -6.47 0.58
C ALA A 159 3.34 -7.82 1.03
N GLN A 160 4.20 -8.69 1.56
CA GLN A 160 3.85 -10.06 1.99
C GLN A 160 3.32 -10.98 0.88
N ILE A 161 3.43 -10.57 -0.39
CA ILE A 161 3.23 -11.41 -1.57
C ILE A 161 4.61 -11.68 -2.19
N SER A 162 4.94 -12.93 -2.49
CA SER A 162 6.27 -13.36 -2.94
C SER A 162 6.78 -12.61 -4.17
N SER A 163 5.87 -12.26 -5.07
CA SER A 163 6.13 -11.53 -6.31
C SER A 163 5.50 -10.13 -6.29
N GLY A 164 4.98 -9.70 -5.12
CA GLY A 164 4.32 -8.42 -4.98
C GLY A 164 5.32 -7.27 -4.92
N GLN A 165 4.92 -6.14 -5.47
CA GLN A 165 5.67 -4.89 -5.39
C GLN A 165 4.73 -3.69 -5.48
N ARG A 166 5.25 -2.49 -5.18
CA ARG A 166 4.53 -1.24 -5.44
C ARG A 166 4.36 -1.00 -6.94
N ALA A 167 3.35 -0.21 -7.30
CA ALA A 167 3.13 0.21 -8.68
C ALA A 167 4.34 1.04 -9.17
N ALA A 168 5.06 0.50 -10.15
CA ALA A 168 6.22 1.11 -10.79
C ALA A 168 6.41 0.48 -12.17
N PRO A 169 7.15 1.13 -13.10
CA PRO A 169 7.51 0.51 -14.37
C PRO A 169 8.08 -0.91 -14.18
N GLY A 170 7.59 -1.86 -14.97
CA GLY A 170 7.93 -3.27 -14.81
C GLY A 170 6.98 -4.09 -13.92
N ALA A 171 6.05 -3.45 -13.21
CA ALA A 171 5.00 -4.15 -12.46
C ALA A 171 3.84 -4.60 -13.35
N ILE A 172 3.40 -5.84 -13.20
CA ILE A 172 2.15 -6.32 -13.80
C ILE A 172 0.98 -5.62 -13.12
N GLU A 173 0.14 -4.96 -13.92
CA GLU A 173 -1.03 -4.20 -13.45
C GLU A 173 -2.36 -4.66 -14.04
N ARG A 174 -2.33 -5.44 -15.13
CA ARG A 174 -3.52 -6.04 -15.73
C ARG A 174 -3.27 -7.48 -16.11
N ILE A 175 -4.27 -8.33 -15.91
CA ILE A 175 -4.25 -9.77 -16.19
C ILE A 175 -5.62 -10.18 -16.73
N ARG A 176 -5.64 -11.03 -17.75
CA ARG A 176 -6.83 -11.72 -18.24
C ARG A 176 -6.54 -13.21 -18.32
N ILE A 177 -7.52 -14.04 -17.99
CA ILE A 177 -7.40 -15.51 -18.09
C ILE A 177 -8.51 -16.00 -19.02
N ASP A 178 -8.11 -16.65 -20.10
CA ASP A 178 -9.07 -17.32 -20.99
C ASP A 178 -9.77 -18.47 -20.24
N LYS A 179 -11.11 -18.49 -20.28
CA LYS A 179 -11.89 -19.40 -19.43
C LYS A 179 -11.82 -20.86 -19.86
N ASP A 180 -11.53 -21.11 -21.13
CA ASP A 180 -11.52 -22.45 -21.71
C ASP A 180 -10.13 -23.08 -21.63
N THR A 181 -9.10 -22.31 -21.97
CA THR A 181 -7.70 -22.74 -22.01
C THR A 181 -6.96 -22.52 -20.70
N LEU A 182 -7.45 -21.58 -19.86
CA LEU A 182 -6.80 -21.10 -18.64
C LEU A 182 -5.41 -20.49 -18.88
N GLU A 183 -5.15 -20.03 -20.12
CA GLU A 183 -3.94 -19.28 -20.45
C GLU A 183 -4.09 -17.81 -20.05
N PRO A 184 -3.16 -17.25 -19.25
CA PRO A 184 -3.20 -15.83 -18.93
C PRO A 184 -2.45 -14.98 -19.96
N CYS A 185 -2.96 -13.78 -20.17
CA CYS A 185 -2.19 -12.67 -20.70
C CYS A 185 -2.17 -11.51 -19.71
N PHE A 186 -1.14 -10.66 -19.78
CA PHE A 186 -0.94 -9.58 -18.81
C PHE A 186 -0.35 -8.33 -19.46
N ARG A 187 -0.50 -7.19 -18.78
CA ARG A 187 0.20 -5.93 -19.10
C ARG A 187 1.03 -5.44 -17.93
N VAL A 188 2.08 -4.72 -18.29
CA VAL A 188 3.08 -4.18 -17.39
C VAL A 188 3.01 -2.65 -17.43
N ILE A 189 3.14 -1.98 -16.28
CA ILE A 189 3.19 -0.52 -16.20
C ILE A 189 4.34 -0.01 -17.08
N GLY A 190 4.00 0.91 -17.99
CA GLY A 190 4.93 1.46 -18.99
C GLY A 190 4.98 0.69 -20.32
N VAL A 191 4.20 -0.38 -20.48
CA VAL A 191 4.08 -1.16 -21.72
C VAL A 191 2.61 -1.22 -22.17
N GLU A 192 2.35 -0.80 -23.40
CA GLU A 192 0.98 -0.79 -23.95
C GLU A 192 0.51 -2.16 -24.43
N GLN A 193 1.42 -2.95 -25.00
CA GLN A 193 1.13 -4.27 -25.55
C GLN A 193 0.77 -5.26 -24.43
N TRP A 194 -0.16 -6.17 -24.73
CA TRP A 194 -0.37 -7.35 -23.91
C TRP A 194 0.72 -8.40 -24.15
N SER A 195 0.94 -9.27 -23.16
CA SER A 195 1.96 -10.31 -23.23
C SER A 195 1.79 -11.34 -24.36
N ASN A 196 0.64 -11.36 -25.02
CA ASN A 196 0.31 -12.22 -26.16
C ASN A 196 0.27 -11.44 -27.49
N GLU A 197 0.64 -10.17 -27.49
CA GLU A 197 0.69 -9.33 -28.69
C GLU A 197 2.13 -9.19 -29.22
N ASP A 198 2.26 -9.05 -30.54
CA ASP A 198 3.55 -8.85 -31.19
C ASP A 198 4.23 -7.56 -30.68
N GLY A 199 5.53 -7.64 -30.42
CA GLY A 199 6.33 -6.51 -29.94
C GLY A 199 6.37 -6.34 -28.42
N PHE A 200 5.59 -7.12 -27.65
CA PHE A 200 5.66 -7.10 -26.19
C PHE A 200 7.06 -7.37 -25.65
N ASP A 201 7.72 -8.40 -26.18
CA ASP A 201 9.06 -8.80 -25.72
C ASP A 201 10.11 -7.70 -25.95
N GLU A 202 9.96 -6.89 -26.99
CA GLU A 202 10.83 -5.74 -27.24
C GLU A 202 10.50 -4.58 -26.30
N ALA A 203 9.21 -4.28 -26.15
CA ALA A 203 8.72 -3.19 -25.32
C ALA A 203 9.11 -3.36 -23.84
N VAL A 204 9.09 -4.60 -23.34
CA VAL A 204 9.40 -4.91 -21.93
C VAL A 204 10.90 -5.00 -21.63
N LYS A 205 11.79 -4.96 -22.63
CA LYS A 205 13.26 -5.04 -22.39
C LYS A 205 13.78 -3.91 -21.51
N SER A 206 13.22 -2.72 -21.65
CA SER A 206 13.67 -1.52 -20.94
C SER A 206 13.27 -1.54 -19.46
N THR A 207 12.06 -1.99 -19.15
CA THR A 207 11.52 -2.02 -17.79
C THR A 207 11.74 -3.35 -17.08
N GLY A 208 11.84 -4.44 -17.84
CA GLY A 208 11.72 -5.80 -17.33
C GLY A 208 10.33 -6.12 -16.80
N ILE A 209 10.18 -7.33 -16.25
CA ILE A 209 9.01 -7.73 -15.45
C ILE A 209 9.53 -8.00 -14.04
N THR A 210 9.18 -7.14 -13.11
CA THR A 210 9.80 -7.08 -11.78
C THR A 210 8.91 -7.63 -10.67
N GLY A 211 7.59 -7.69 -10.91
CA GLY A 211 6.62 -8.25 -9.97
C GLY A 211 5.18 -7.89 -10.35
N ILE A 212 4.26 -8.06 -9.41
CA ILE A 212 2.84 -7.72 -9.54
C ILE A 212 2.47 -6.61 -8.56
N CYS A 213 1.76 -5.58 -9.01
CA CYS A 213 1.29 -4.51 -8.15
C CYS A 213 -0.15 -4.76 -7.63
N GLY A 214 -0.65 -3.88 -6.76
CA GLY A 214 -1.97 -4.02 -6.14
C GLY A 214 -3.12 -4.24 -7.13
N SER A 215 -3.18 -3.44 -8.20
CA SER A 215 -4.19 -3.61 -9.27
C SER A 215 -4.05 -4.97 -9.96
N GLY A 216 -2.82 -5.40 -10.24
CA GLY A 216 -2.54 -6.73 -10.77
C GLY A 216 -3.01 -7.84 -9.82
N ILE A 217 -2.78 -7.72 -8.51
CA ILE A 217 -3.24 -8.71 -7.51
C ILE A 217 -4.77 -8.82 -7.52
N ILE A 218 -5.48 -7.69 -7.58
CA ILE A 218 -6.94 -7.67 -7.67
C ILE A 218 -7.39 -8.39 -8.95
N GLU A 219 -6.77 -8.09 -10.09
CA GLU A 219 -7.13 -8.74 -11.36
C GLU A 219 -6.81 -10.23 -11.38
N VAL A 220 -5.68 -10.70 -10.82
CA VAL A 220 -5.41 -12.15 -10.67
C VAL A 220 -6.56 -12.83 -9.96
N LEU A 221 -6.97 -12.30 -8.80
CA LEU A 221 -7.98 -12.94 -7.99
C LEU A 221 -9.35 -12.94 -8.70
N ALA A 222 -9.70 -11.82 -9.33
CA ALA A 222 -10.92 -11.71 -10.11
C ALA A 222 -10.93 -12.70 -11.29
N GLU A 223 -9.86 -12.75 -12.08
CA GLU A 223 -9.75 -13.62 -13.25
C GLU A 223 -9.68 -15.10 -12.88
N MET A 224 -8.97 -15.45 -11.79
CA MET A 224 -8.94 -16.82 -11.28
C MET A 224 -10.33 -17.27 -10.81
N TYR A 225 -11.09 -16.37 -10.18
CA TYR A 225 -12.47 -16.67 -9.79
C TYR A 225 -13.39 -16.80 -11.02
N LEU A 226 -13.32 -15.86 -11.96
CA LEU A 226 -14.17 -15.82 -13.16
C LEU A 226 -13.88 -16.96 -14.15
N SER A 227 -12.67 -17.51 -14.15
CA SER A 227 -12.26 -18.69 -14.92
C SER A 227 -12.45 -20.01 -14.17
N GLY A 228 -12.95 -19.98 -12.93
CA GLY A 228 -13.21 -21.20 -12.14
C GLY A 228 -11.94 -21.91 -11.65
N ILE A 229 -10.80 -21.21 -11.61
CA ILE A 229 -9.57 -21.67 -10.95
C ILE A 229 -9.70 -21.54 -9.44
N LEU A 230 -10.44 -20.55 -8.97
CA LEU A 230 -10.66 -20.24 -7.55
C LEU A 230 -12.15 -20.31 -7.20
N SER A 231 -12.48 -20.97 -6.08
CA SER A 231 -13.82 -20.93 -5.49
C SER A 231 -14.04 -19.69 -4.62
N THR A 232 -15.29 -19.46 -4.24
CA THR A 232 -15.71 -18.34 -3.37
C THR A 232 -15.04 -18.34 -1.98
N ASP A 233 -14.51 -19.46 -1.52
CA ASP A 233 -13.76 -19.57 -0.26
C ASP A 233 -12.24 -19.40 -0.41
N GLY A 234 -11.78 -19.09 -1.63
CA GLY A 234 -10.36 -18.91 -1.95
C GLY A 234 -9.59 -20.22 -2.17
N SER A 235 -10.24 -21.39 -2.14
CA SER A 235 -9.58 -22.63 -2.49
C SER A 235 -9.42 -22.78 -4.00
N SER A 236 -8.36 -23.48 -4.43
CA SER A 236 -8.14 -23.77 -5.84
C SER A 236 -9.03 -24.94 -6.26
N THR A 237 -9.91 -24.69 -7.24
CA THR A 237 -10.86 -25.67 -7.78
C THR A 237 -10.32 -26.42 -8.98
N ALA A 238 -9.31 -25.88 -9.67
CA ALA A 238 -8.77 -26.46 -10.89
C ALA A 238 -7.63 -27.46 -10.63
N ARG A 239 -7.64 -28.58 -11.37
CA ARG A 239 -6.38 -29.20 -11.82
C ARG A 239 -5.75 -28.22 -12.81
N LEU A 240 -4.92 -27.33 -12.28
CA LEU A 240 -4.11 -26.39 -13.05
C LEU A 240 -3.53 -27.10 -14.30
N PRO A 241 -3.74 -26.56 -15.52
CA PRO A 241 -3.18 -27.18 -16.71
C PRO A 241 -1.66 -27.27 -16.59
N PRO A 242 -1.03 -28.29 -17.22
CA PRO A 242 0.42 -28.36 -17.25
C PRO A 242 0.98 -27.07 -17.86
N ALA A 243 2.06 -26.55 -17.28
CA ALA A 243 2.74 -25.36 -17.78
C ALA A 243 2.94 -25.45 -19.31
N PRO A 244 2.78 -24.33 -20.05
CA PRO A 244 2.78 -24.33 -21.50
C PRO A 244 4.01 -25.09 -22.05
N ARG A 245 3.75 -26.13 -22.85
CA ARG A 245 4.80 -26.93 -23.49
C ARG A 245 5.33 -26.17 -24.69
N GLY A 246 6.36 -25.35 -24.47
CA GLY A 246 7.16 -24.81 -25.57
C GLY A 246 7.70 -23.41 -25.36
N SER A 247 8.76 -23.25 -24.58
CA SER A 247 9.80 -22.29 -24.92
C SER A 247 11.14 -22.79 -24.37
N ARG A 248 12.20 -22.56 -25.14
CA ARG A 248 13.56 -23.03 -24.88
C ARG A 248 14.07 -22.49 -23.55
N LYS A 249 15.12 -23.13 -23.00
CA LYS A 249 15.85 -22.75 -21.77
C LYS A 249 16.41 -21.31 -21.82
N THR A 250 15.56 -20.31 -21.72
CA THR A 250 15.91 -18.90 -21.49
C THR A 250 14.98 -18.38 -20.40
N ALA A 251 15.57 -17.94 -19.29
CA ALA A 251 14.94 -17.74 -17.98
C ALA A 251 13.96 -16.54 -17.88
N VAL A 252 13.18 -16.23 -18.93
CA VAL A 252 12.47 -14.94 -19.01
C VAL A 252 10.97 -15.04 -19.36
N HIS A 253 10.44 -16.15 -19.88
CA HIS A 253 9.02 -16.19 -20.29
C HIS A 253 8.14 -17.12 -19.46
N SER A 254 7.53 -16.54 -18.41
CA SER A 254 6.21 -16.85 -17.82
C SER A 254 6.17 -16.26 -16.40
N PRO A 255 5.81 -14.98 -16.22
CA PRO A 255 5.77 -14.35 -14.89
C PRO A 255 4.57 -14.79 -14.06
N ILE A 256 3.70 -15.62 -14.61
CA ILE A 256 2.71 -16.35 -13.84
C ILE A 256 3.00 -17.80 -14.24
N ALA A 257 3.45 -18.64 -13.31
CA ALA A 257 3.59 -20.07 -13.53
C ALA A 257 2.86 -20.82 -12.42
N TRP A 258 2.02 -21.79 -12.79
CA TRP A 258 1.15 -22.48 -11.83
C TRP A 258 2.03 -23.35 -10.95
N PRO A 259 1.77 -23.48 -9.63
CA PRO A 259 2.70 -24.12 -8.73
C PRO A 259 3.02 -25.58 -9.13
N ARG A 260 4.29 -25.86 -9.43
CA ARG A 260 4.93 -27.17 -9.20
C ARG A 260 6.20 -26.96 -8.39
N MET A 261 6.36 -27.75 -7.33
CA MET A 261 7.55 -27.81 -6.47
C MET A 261 8.81 -28.00 -7.33
N SER A 262 9.59 -26.94 -7.55
CA SER A 262 11.04 -27.04 -7.81
C SER A 262 11.69 -25.66 -7.72
N SER A 263 12.78 -25.61 -6.97
CA SER A 263 13.62 -24.46 -6.64
C SER A 263 14.35 -23.90 -7.86
N SER A 264 13.98 -22.69 -8.26
CA SER A 264 14.86 -21.58 -8.70
C SER A 264 14.05 -20.60 -9.56
N ARG A 265 13.78 -19.41 -9.00
CA ARG A 265 13.24 -18.22 -9.67
C ARG A 265 12.03 -18.44 -10.60
N ARG A 266 10.86 -18.71 -10.01
CA ARG A 266 9.54 -18.57 -10.66
C ARG A 266 8.68 -17.61 -9.84
N MET A 267 7.98 -16.70 -10.51
CA MET A 267 6.93 -15.89 -9.89
C MET A 267 5.74 -16.79 -9.57
N THR A 268 5.36 -16.87 -8.30
CA THR A 268 4.28 -17.75 -7.81
C THR A 268 3.37 -16.99 -6.84
N CYS A 269 2.10 -16.81 -7.19
CA CYS A 269 1.06 -16.59 -6.18
C CYS A 269 0.75 -17.94 -5.52
N ALA A 270 1.37 -18.22 -4.37
CA ALA A 270 1.13 -19.47 -3.65
C ALA A 270 -0.27 -19.43 -2.99
N PRO A 271 -1.02 -20.53 -2.91
CA PRO A 271 -2.29 -20.58 -2.17
C PRO A 271 -2.17 -20.19 -0.68
N SER A 272 -0.96 -20.18 -0.13
CA SER A 272 -0.66 -19.71 1.24
C SER A 272 -0.79 -18.20 1.43
N SER A 273 -0.87 -17.40 0.36
CA SER A 273 -1.13 -15.96 0.45
C SER A 273 -2.62 -15.59 0.45
N LEU A 274 -3.52 -16.60 0.46
CA LEU A 274 -4.95 -16.41 0.65
C LEU A 274 -5.33 -16.72 2.11
N PRO A 275 -6.15 -15.89 2.77
CA PRO A 275 -6.52 -16.10 4.17
C PRO A 275 -7.30 -17.42 4.31
N ARG A 276 -6.74 -18.39 5.04
CA ARG A 276 -7.51 -19.52 5.56
C ARG A 276 -8.44 -18.99 6.65
N ARG A 277 -9.73 -19.30 6.58
CA ARG A 277 -10.73 -18.94 7.60
C ARG A 277 -10.22 -19.29 9.01
N ARG A 278 -9.71 -18.29 9.73
CA ARG A 278 -9.72 -18.26 11.18
C ARG A 278 -10.69 -17.15 11.55
N CYS A 279 -11.96 -17.53 11.75
CA CYS A 279 -12.88 -16.69 12.50
C CYS A 279 -12.29 -16.55 13.90
N MET A 280 -11.70 -15.40 14.22
CA MET A 280 -11.62 -14.98 15.61
C MET A 280 -12.95 -14.31 15.98
N PRO A 281 -13.51 -14.60 17.16
CA PRO A 281 -14.72 -13.94 17.61
C PRO A 281 -14.44 -12.45 17.80
N VAL A 282 -15.14 -11.62 17.02
CA VAL A 282 -15.22 -10.18 17.27
C VAL A 282 -16.15 -10.01 18.46
N SER A 283 -15.57 -9.89 19.65
CA SER A 283 -16.29 -9.35 20.80
C SER A 283 -16.50 -7.86 20.55
N ALA A 284 -17.71 -7.48 20.18
CA ALA A 284 -18.10 -6.08 20.11
C ALA A 284 -18.09 -5.47 21.52
N CYS A 285 -17.35 -4.39 21.69
CA CYS A 285 -17.53 -3.39 22.75
C CYS A 285 -17.73 -2.04 22.05
#